data_AF-A0AA37WQW3-F1
#
_entry.id   AF-A0AA37WQW3-F1
#
_cell.length_a   1.000
_cell.length_b   1.000
_cell.length_c   1.000
_cell.angle_alpha   90.00
_cell.angle_beta   90.00
_cell.angle_gamma   90.00
#
_symmetry.space_group_name_H-M   'P 1'
#
loop_
_entity.id
_entity.type
_entity.pdbx_description
1 polymer ?
#
loop_
_entity_poly.entity_id
_entity_poly.type
_entity_poly.pdbx_seq_one_letter_code
_entity_poly.pdbx_strand_id
1 'polypeptide(L)'
;MTNLERFYRSVHGRDLQPWERQLAVRIAAALNTTTDDDFVVHLLLVYMSTNAITNMYNELVAARNSLAEDSRDLVRTIKSDLRRNRLLTYVMLGIAVVSLLGSVWILATVLNLSHDVTVGEARLAAALQGFERRSLGGSQRGPALDR
;
A
#
# COMPACT_ATOMS: atom_id res chain seq x y z
N MET A 1 28.45 42.26 -42.93
CA MET A 1 28.59 40.97 -42.21
C MET A 1 29.77 41.12 -41.28
N THR A 2 29.52 41.17 -39.97
CA THR A 2 30.57 41.32 -38.95
C THR A 2 31.21 39.96 -38.64
N ASN A 3 32.45 39.93 -38.10
CA ASN A 3 33.11 38.68 -37.70
C ASN A 3 32.29 37.95 -36.62
N LEU A 4 31.65 38.71 -35.73
CA LEU A 4 30.73 38.21 -34.72
C LEU A 4 29.53 37.45 -35.32
N GLU A 5 28.87 38.01 -36.35
CA GLU A 5 27.77 37.33 -37.06
C GLU A 5 28.24 36.03 -37.73
N ARG A 6 29.45 36.04 -38.30
CA ARG A 6 30.03 34.89 -38.99
C ARG A 6 30.38 33.77 -38.02
N PHE A 7 30.97 34.11 -36.88
CA PHE A 7 31.29 33.15 -35.81
C PHE A 7 30.01 32.53 -35.23
N TYR A 8 28.99 33.33 -34.96
CA TYR A 8 27.76 32.82 -34.38
C TYR A 8 26.97 31.93 -35.34
N ARG A 9 26.94 32.28 -36.62
CA ARG A 9 26.36 31.44 -37.67
C ARG A 9 27.12 30.13 -37.83
N SER A 10 28.45 30.16 -37.69
CA SER A 10 29.30 28.96 -37.72
C SER A 10 29.10 28.06 -36.51
N VAL A 11 29.03 28.61 -35.30
CA VAL A 11 29.04 27.82 -34.06
C VAL A 11 27.62 27.44 -33.61
N HIS A 12 26.61 28.24 -33.91
CA HIS A 12 25.22 28.01 -33.46
C HIS A 12 24.23 27.80 -34.61
N GLY A 13 24.67 27.89 -35.87
CA GLY A 13 23.80 27.66 -37.04
C GLY A 13 22.68 28.69 -37.23
N ARG A 14 22.66 29.75 -36.41
CA ARG A 14 21.62 30.79 -36.39
C ARG A 14 22.23 32.19 -36.41
N ASP A 15 21.48 33.14 -36.93
CA ASP A 15 21.87 34.56 -36.91
C ASP A 15 21.76 35.15 -35.49
N LEU A 16 22.56 36.19 -35.21
CA LEU A 16 22.65 36.86 -33.91
C LEU A 16 21.32 37.55 -33.53
N GLN A 17 20.75 37.21 -32.37
CA GLN A 17 19.52 37.84 -31.89
C GLN A 17 19.75 39.30 -31.47
N PRO A 18 18.72 40.18 -31.51
CA PRO A 18 18.88 41.61 -31.26
C PRO A 18 19.44 41.94 -29.86
N TRP A 19 19.10 41.14 -28.85
CA TRP A 19 19.60 41.29 -27.49
C TRP A 19 21.05 40.79 -27.35
N GLU A 20 21.46 39.76 -28.10
CA GLU A 20 22.84 39.25 -28.15
C GLU A 20 23.77 40.29 -28.79
N ARG A 21 23.27 41.02 -29.80
CA ARG A 21 23.97 42.18 -30.38
C ARG A 21 24.17 43.29 -29.34
N GLN A 22 23.14 43.63 -28.58
CA GLN A 22 23.24 44.65 -27.53
C GLN A 22 24.21 44.24 -26.43
N LEU A 23 24.27 42.96 -26.07
CA LEU A 23 25.20 42.45 -25.08
C LEU A 23 26.64 42.53 -25.60
N ALA A 24 26.91 42.13 -26.84
CA ALA A 24 28.22 42.27 -27.47
C ALA A 24 28.68 43.73 -27.55
N VAL A 25 27.77 44.65 -27.93
CA VAL A 25 28.05 46.10 -27.97
C VAL A 25 28.36 46.65 -26.58
N ARG A 26 27.62 46.21 -25.55
CA ARG A 26 27.88 46.63 -24.15
C ARG A 26 29.22 46.11 -23.64
N ILE A 27 29.59 44.88 -23.97
CA ILE A 27 30.88 44.29 -23.59
C ILE A 27 32.01 45.02 -24.32
N ALA A 28 31.89 45.24 -25.63
CA ALA A 28 32.87 45.98 -26.41
C ALA A 28 33.06 47.42 -25.88
N ALA A 29 31.96 48.11 -25.56
CA ALA A 29 31.99 49.45 -24.97
C ALA A 29 32.61 49.46 -23.55
N ALA A 30 32.31 48.46 -22.72
CA ALA A 30 32.87 48.34 -21.37
C ALA A 30 34.36 48.02 -21.38
N LEU A 31 34.83 47.29 -22.40
CA LEU A 31 36.24 46.98 -22.61
C LEU A 31 36.98 48.01 -23.47
N ASN A 32 36.30 49.06 -23.96
CA ASN A 32 36.84 50.04 -24.92
C ASN A 32 37.48 49.37 -26.16
N THR A 33 36.86 48.29 -26.65
CA THR A 33 37.29 47.46 -27.78
C THR A 33 36.20 47.40 -28.85
N THR A 34 36.48 46.74 -29.97
CA THR A 34 35.48 46.59 -31.03
C THR A 34 34.67 45.31 -30.85
N THR A 35 33.42 45.30 -31.29
CA THR A 35 32.54 44.11 -31.24
C THR A 35 33.04 42.92 -32.07
N ASP A 36 34.03 43.12 -32.94
CA ASP A 36 34.63 42.09 -33.77
C ASP A 36 35.91 41.48 -33.17
N ASP A 37 36.34 41.96 -32.00
CA ASP A 37 37.49 41.38 -31.29
C ASP A 37 37.13 40.01 -30.71
N ASP A 38 37.99 39.02 -30.99
CA ASP A 38 37.82 37.61 -30.60
C ASP A 38 37.57 37.44 -29.09
N PHE A 39 38.13 38.35 -28.28
CA PHE A 39 37.96 38.38 -26.84
C PHE A 39 36.51 38.73 -26.41
N VAL A 40 35.83 39.64 -27.12
CA VAL A 40 34.42 40.00 -26.86
C VAL A 40 33.51 38.83 -27.19
N VAL A 41 33.82 38.10 -28.28
CA VAL A 41 33.10 36.88 -28.68
C VAL A 41 33.24 35.80 -27.62
N HIS A 42 34.46 35.57 -27.13
CA HIS A 42 34.72 34.57 -26.09
C HIS A 42 34.01 34.92 -24.78
N LEU A 43 34.05 36.19 -24.36
CA LEU A 43 33.36 36.65 -23.14
C LEU A 43 31.84 36.50 -23.25
N LEU A 44 31.26 36.82 -24.41
CA LEU A 44 29.83 36.64 -24.69
C LEU A 44 29.45 35.15 -24.59
N LEU A 45 30.25 34.26 -25.15
CA LEU A 45 30.02 32.81 -25.11
C LEU A 45 30.12 32.24 -23.69
N VAL A 46 31.10 32.70 -22.90
CA VAL A 46 31.26 32.34 -21.49
C VAL A 46 30.07 32.84 -20.66
N TYR A 47 29.62 34.07 -20.87
CA TYR A 47 28.46 34.62 -20.17
C TYR A 47 27.17 33.83 -20.48
N MET A 48 26.95 33.53 -21.76
CA MET A 48 25.78 32.75 -22.22
C MET A 48 25.78 31.32 -21.68
N SER A 49 26.93 30.64 -21.72
CA SER A 49 27.07 29.29 -21.18
C SER A 49 26.89 29.26 -19.67
N THR A 50 27.44 30.23 -18.94
CA THR A 50 27.27 30.34 -17.48
C THR A 50 25.80 30.56 -17.11
N ASN A 51 25.08 31.42 -17.84
CA ASN A 51 23.67 31.67 -17.59
C ASN A 51 22.81 30.43 -17.89
N ALA A 52 23.09 29.71 -18.98
CA ALA A 52 22.42 28.46 -19.30
C ALA A 52 22.68 27.36 -18.25
N ILE A 53 23.93 27.21 -17.80
CA ILE A 53 24.32 26.27 -16.74
C ILE A 53 23.59 26.60 -15.43
N THR A 54 23.49 27.88 -15.08
CA THR A 54 22.84 28.31 -13.83
C THR A 54 21.33 28.03 -13.84
N ASN A 55 20.66 28.29 -14.97
CA ASN A 55 19.24 27.95 -15.11
C ASN A 55 19.01 26.43 -15.10
N MET A 56 19.84 25.66 -15.81
CA MET A 56 19.73 24.21 -15.81
C MET A 56 20.02 23.61 -14.44
N TYR A 57 20.95 24.20 -13.67
CA TYR A 57 21.22 23.83 -12.28
C TYR A 57 20.02 24.13 -11.38
N ASN A 58 19.38 25.29 -11.51
CA ASN A 58 18.19 25.62 -10.74
C ASN A 58 17.00 24.70 -11.05
N GLU A 59 16.78 24.36 -12.33
CA GLU A 59 15.77 23.38 -12.73
C GLU A 59 16.10 21.98 -12.21
N LEU A 60 17.37 21.57 -12.24
CA LEU A 60 17.80 20.28 -11.70
C LEU A 60 17.63 20.21 -10.17
N VAL A 61 17.93 21.30 -9.46
CA VAL A 61 17.70 21.40 -8.01
C VAL A 61 16.20 21.36 -7.70
N ALA A 62 15.37 22.04 -8.48
CA ALA A 62 13.92 21.99 -8.33
C ALA A 62 13.37 20.58 -8.61
N ALA A 63 13.81 19.93 -9.69
CA ALA A 63 13.44 18.56 -10.03
C ALA A 63 13.89 17.56 -8.95
N ARG A 64 15.11 17.73 -8.41
CA ARG A 64 15.63 16.90 -7.32
C ARG A 64 14.82 17.06 -6.04
N ASN A 65 14.42 18.28 -5.70
CA ASN A 65 13.60 18.54 -4.51
C ASN A 65 12.19 17.95 -4.68
N SER A 66 11.57 18.12 -5.85
CA SER A 66 10.27 17.50 -6.18
C SER A 66 10.34 15.97 -6.12
N LEU A 67 11.41 15.37 -6.66
CA LEU A 67 11.60 13.91 -6.62
C LEU A 67 11.84 13.40 -5.19
N ALA A 68 12.56 14.16 -4.36
CA ALA A 68 12.76 13.83 -2.96
C ALA A 68 11.45 13.89 -2.15
N GLU A 69 10.58 14.85 -2.46
CA GLU A 69 9.26 14.99 -1.83
C GLU A 69 8.33 13.84 -2.24
N ASP A 70 8.25 13.54 -3.54
CA ASP A 70 7.43 12.44 -4.08
C ASP A 70 7.89 11.06 -3.54
N SER A 71 9.20 10.87 -3.38
CA SER A 71 9.74 9.63 -2.79
C SER A 71 9.33 9.43 -1.31
N ARG A 72 9.22 10.52 -0.53
CA ARG A 72 8.81 10.43 0.88
C ARG A 72 7.33 10.09 1.00
N ASP A 73 6.50 10.66 0.14
CA ASP A 73 5.07 10.37 0.11
C ASP A 73 4.77 8.94 -0.37
N LEU A 74 5.53 8.44 -1.34
CA LEU A 74 5.43 7.05 -1.78
C LEU A 74 5.78 6.07 -0.64
N VAL A 75 6.89 6.32 0.07
CA VAL A 75 7.29 5.49 1.23
C VAL A 75 6.26 5.55 2.35
N ARG A 76 5.68 6.73 2.62
CA ARG A 76 4.64 6.90 3.65
C ARG A 76 3.37 6.14 3.30
N THR A 77 2.94 6.20 2.05
CA THR A 77 1.74 5.52 1.53
C THR A 77 1.91 4.00 1.56
N ILE A 78 3.04 3.50 1.06
CA ILE A 78 3.36 2.06 1.10
C ILE A 78 3.39 1.55 2.54
N LYS A 79 3.99 2.31 3.47
CA LYS A 79 4.05 1.94 4.89
C LYS A 79 2.66 1.91 5.55
N SER A 80 1.77 2.85 5.22
CA SER A 80 0.39 2.83 5.73
C SER A 80 -0.40 1.65 5.19
N ASP A 81 -0.25 1.32 3.91
CA ASP A 81 -0.94 0.20 3.28
C ASP A 81 -0.47 -1.15 3.84
N LEU A 82 0.84 -1.33 4.04
CA LEU A 82 1.39 -2.52 4.70
C LEU A 82 0.87 -2.68 6.13
N ARG A 83 0.82 -1.60 6.90
CA ARG A 83 0.31 -1.64 8.30
C ARG A 83 -1.18 -1.97 8.33
N ARG A 84 -1.97 -1.37 7.44
CA ARG A 84 -3.41 -1.63 7.32
C ARG A 84 -3.68 -3.06 6.87
N ASN A 85 -2.95 -3.54 5.88
CA ASN A 85 -3.10 -4.90 5.37
C ASN A 85 -2.74 -5.93 6.45
N ARG A 86 -1.64 -5.72 7.17
CA ARG A 86 -1.23 -6.59 8.29
C ARG A 86 -2.28 -6.64 9.40
N LEU A 87 -2.91 -5.51 9.74
CA LEU A 87 -4.00 -5.46 10.71
C LEU A 87 -5.23 -6.24 10.21
N LEU A 88 -5.58 -6.08 8.94
CA LEU A 88 -6.71 -6.78 8.30
C LEU A 88 -6.47 -8.30 8.28
N THR A 89 -5.24 -8.73 8.00
CA THR A 89 -4.86 -10.16 8.07
C THR A 89 -5.01 -10.72 9.49
N TYR A 90 -4.57 -10.01 10.53
CA TYR A 90 -4.77 -10.46 11.91
C TYR A 90 -6.25 -10.53 12.30
N VAL A 91 -7.07 -9.57 11.86
CA VAL A 91 -8.52 -9.59 12.10
C VAL A 91 -9.16 -10.81 11.43
N MET A 92 -8.85 -11.07 10.16
CA MET A 92 -9.33 -12.25 9.45
C MET A 92 -8.91 -13.56 10.14
N LEU A 93 -7.66 -13.63 10.60
CA LEU A 93 -7.15 -14.79 11.33
C LEU A 93 -7.90 -14.99 12.66
N GLY A 94 -8.19 -13.90 13.38
CA GLY A 94 -9.00 -13.94 14.60
C GLY A 94 -10.42 -14.45 14.36
N ILE A 95 -11.09 -13.93 13.33
CA ILE A 95 -12.44 -14.37 12.95
C ILE A 95 -12.45 -15.86 12.59
N ALA A 96 -11.47 -16.33 11.83
CA ALA A 96 -11.35 -17.73 11.47
C ALA A 96 -11.19 -18.64 12.70
N VAL A 97 -10.34 -18.26 13.64
CA VAL A 97 -10.13 -19.01 14.89
C VAL A 97 -11.41 -19.05 15.74
N VAL A 98 -12.08 -17.91 15.91
CA VAL A 98 -13.35 -17.84 16.66
C VAL A 98 -14.43 -18.69 16.00
N SER A 99 -14.51 -18.68 14.67
CA SER A 99 -15.47 -19.51 13.92
C SER A 99 -15.20 -20.99 14.14
N LEU A 100 -13.95 -21.44 14.06
CA LEU A 100 -13.58 -22.84 14.30
C LEU A 100 -13.90 -23.26 15.74
N LEU A 101 -13.55 -22.44 16.73
CA LEU A 101 -13.87 -22.68 18.13
C LEU A 101 -15.38 -22.78 18.36
N GLY A 102 -16.15 -21.87 17.75
CA GLY A 102 -17.61 -21.89 17.81
C GLY A 102 -18.20 -23.17 17.21
N SER A 103 -17.71 -23.60 16.04
CA SER A 103 -18.15 -24.85 15.42
C SER A 103 -17.86 -26.07 16.30
N VAL A 104 -16.67 -26.16 16.90
CA VAL A 104 -16.30 -27.25 17.82
C VAL A 104 -17.18 -27.23 19.08
N TRP A 105 -17.44 -26.04 19.63
CA TRP A 105 -18.28 -25.89 20.82
C TRP A 105 -19.72 -26.34 20.55
N ILE A 106 -20.30 -25.94 19.42
CA ILE A 106 -21.64 -26.36 19.01
C ILE A 106 -21.70 -27.88 18.87
N LEU A 107 -20.69 -28.47 18.20
CA LEU A 107 -20.64 -29.93 18.01
C LEU A 107 -20.54 -30.67 19.34
N ALA A 108 -19.68 -30.22 20.25
CA ALA A 108 -19.55 -30.80 21.59
C ALA A 108 -20.85 -30.70 22.40
N THR A 109 -21.53 -29.56 22.31
CA THR A 109 -22.83 -29.34 22.97
C THR A 109 -23.87 -30.33 22.43
N VAL A 110 -23.98 -30.46 21.11
CA VAL A 110 -24.92 -31.40 20.46
C VAL A 110 -24.62 -32.85 20.85
N LEU A 111 -23.34 -33.24 20.88
CA LEU A 111 -22.94 -34.59 21.29
C LEU A 111 -23.29 -34.87 22.76
N ASN A 112 -23.09 -33.89 23.64
CA ASN A 112 -23.42 -34.04 25.06
C ASN A 112 -24.94 -34.19 25.26
N LEU A 113 -25.74 -33.33 24.60
CA LEU A 113 -27.20 -33.45 24.60
C LEU A 113 -27.68 -34.79 24.01
N SER A 114 -27.06 -35.24 22.91
CA SER A 114 -27.40 -36.53 22.30
C SER A 114 -27.10 -37.69 23.24
N HIS A 115 -25.96 -37.65 23.95
CA HIS A 115 -25.61 -38.69 24.91
C HIS A 115 -26.62 -38.72 26.07
N ASP A 116 -26.96 -37.57 26.65
CA ASP A 116 -27.95 -37.48 27.73
C ASP A 116 -29.33 -38.01 27.32
N VAL A 117 -29.75 -37.72 26.08
CA VAL A 117 -31.00 -38.25 25.52
C VAL A 117 -30.93 -39.77 25.39
N THR A 118 -29.86 -40.33 24.81
CA THR A 118 -29.72 -41.79 24.65
C THR A 118 -29.68 -42.53 25.99
N VAL A 119 -29.03 -41.95 27.00
CA VAL A 119 -28.99 -42.52 28.36
C VAL A 119 -30.37 -42.42 29.02
N GLY A 120 -31.09 -41.32 28.81
CA GLY A 120 -32.47 -41.14 29.28
C GLY A 120 -33.43 -42.16 28.66
N GLU A 121 -33.35 -42.37 27.35
CA GLU A 121 -34.14 -43.38 26.64
C GLU A 121 -33.80 -44.80 27.09
N ALA A 122 -32.51 -45.13 27.27
CA ALA A 122 -32.08 -46.43 27.78
C ALA A 122 -32.60 -46.70 29.20
N ARG A 123 -32.62 -45.68 30.07
CA ARG A 123 -33.18 -45.78 31.43
C ARG A 123 -34.69 -45.92 31.42
N LEU A 124 -35.40 -45.22 30.53
CA LEU A 124 -36.85 -45.36 30.34
C LEU A 124 -37.22 -46.76 29.83
N ALA A 125 -36.49 -47.28 28.84
CA ALA A 125 -36.68 -48.63 28.34
C ALA A 125 -36.42 -49.69 29.42
N ALA A 126 -35.36 -49.54 30.22
CA ALA A 126 -35.07 -50.42 31.34
C ALA A 126 -36.16 -50.35 32.44
N ALA A 127 -36.68 -49.16 32.73
CA ALA A 127 -37.76 -48.97 33.71
C ALA A 127 -39.08 -49.61 33.23
N LEU A 128 -39.41 -49.49 31.95
CA LEU A 128 -40.58 -50.14 31.34
C LEU A 128 -40.48 -51.67 31.39
N GLN A 129 -39.32 -52.25 31.05
CA GLN A 129 -39.10 -53.69 31.19
C GLN A 129 -39.21 -54.18 32.65
N GLY A 130 -38.75 -53.38 33.60
CA GLY A 130 -38.92 -53.65 35.04
C GLY A 130 -40.39 -53.64 35.47
N PHE A 131 -41.19 -52.72 34.93
CA PHE A 131 -42.62 -52.63 35.20
C PHE A 131 -43.40 -53.78 34.58
N GLU A 132 -43.07 -54.18 33.36
CA GLU A 132 -43.70 -55.29 32.64
C GLU A 132 -43.43 -56.64 33.34
N ARG A 133 -42.19 -56.88 33.79
CA ARG A 133 -41.86 -58.04 34.65
C ARG A 133 -42.66 -58.07 35.96
N ARG A 134 -42.88 -56.89 36.57
CA ARG A 134 -43.64 -56.78 37.82
C ARG A 134 -45.14 -56.98 37.61
N SER A 135 -45.66 -56.53 36.47
CA SER A 135 -47.06 -56.71 36.08
C SER A 135 -47.38 -58.18 35.75
N LEU A 136 -46.50 -58.87 35.01
CA LEU A 136 -46.62 -60.30 34.72
C LEU A 136 -46.43 -61.20 35.96
N GLY A 137 -45.67 -60.75 36.97
CA GLY A 137 -45.52 -61.44 38.25
C GLY A 137 -46.64 -61.18 39.28
N GLY A 138 -47.59 -60.28 38.98
CA GLY A 138 -48.63 -59.83 39.92
C GLY A 138 -49.98 -60.55 39.79
N SER A 139 -50.20 -61.35 38.73
CA SER A 139 -51.49 -62.01 38.49
C SER A 139 -51.51 -63.46 38.98
N GLN A 140 -51.33 -63.69 40.29
CA GLN A 140 -51.72 -64.94 40.93
C GLN A 140 -51.94 -64.78 42.44
N ARG A 141 -53.00 -64.07 42.83
CA ARG A 141 -53.63 -64.23 44.16
C ARG A 141 -55.14 -64.14 44.02
N GLY A 142 -55.74 -65.23 43.57
CA GLY A 142 -57.17 -65.51 43.80
C GLY A 142 -57.35 -66.05 45.23
N PRO A 143 -58.45 -65.72 45.93
CA PRO A 143 -58.67 -66.15 47.30
C PRO A 143 -59.11 -67.61 47.31
N ALA A 144 -58.35 -68.47 48.00
CA ALA A 144 -58.79 -69.84 48.28
C ALA A 144 -59.47 -69.85 49.66
N LEU A 145 -60.79 -70.03 49.63
CA LEU A 145 -61.55 -70.65 50.72
C LEU A 145 -60.91 -72.00 51.07
N ASP A 146 -60.64 -72.26 52.35
CA ASP A 146 -60.96 -73.57 52.93
C ASP A 146 -61.01 -73.52 54.47
N ARG A 147 -62.14 -74.06 54.98
CA ARG A 147 -62.49 -74.54 56.33
C ARG A 147 -62.28 -73.68 57.58
#